data_AF-A0A183FMU3-F1
#
_entry.id   AF-A0A183FMU3-F1
#
_cell.length_a   1.000
_cell.length_b   1.000
_cell.length_c   1.000
_cell.angle_alpha   90.00
_cell.angle_beta   90.00
_cell.angle_gamma   90.00
#
_symmetry.space_group_name_H-M   'P 1'
#
loop_
_entity.id
_entity.type
_entity.pdbx_description
1 polymer ?
#
loop_
_entity_poly.entity_id
_entity_poly.type
_entity_poly.pdbx_seq_one_letter_code
_entity_poly.pdbx_strand_id
1 'polypeptide(L)'
;MYMWSALYQMNPWLITSNKISLKAQLQSLPGAGFGMSAAHFLFLQRNKEVDAATFDEAVAYYKGMDNIYQVLLFPEGTDKSPWTTTKSLEFAKKNGLRELKHLLYPRVAGFYHLLTKMREANFITYVYDVSIAYPYNIVQSEALMKAIPPKR
;
A
#
# COMPACT_ATOMS: atom_id res chain seq x y z
N MET A 1 3.04 -8.10 -5.13
CA MET A 1 4.26 -7.29 -5.42
C MET A 1 5.38 -7.73 -4.50
N TYR A 2 6.63 -7.88 -4.96
CA TYR A 2 7.80 -8.33 -4.15
C TYR A 2 8.80 -7.19 -3.85
N MET A 3 8.33 -6.00 -3.43
CA MET A 3 9.20 -4.85 -3.14
C MET A 3 10.29 -5.18 -2.12
N TRP A 4 10.00 -6.09 -1.18
CA TRP A 4 10.97 -6.58 -0.19
C TRP A 4 12.19 -7.25 -0.81
N SER A 5 12.08 -7.89 -1.98
CA SER A 5 13.24 -8.50 -2.66
C SER A 5 14.23 -7.44 -3.13
N ALA A 6 13.71 -6.31 -3.65
CA ALA A 6 14.55 -5.18 -4.04
C ALA A 6 15.19 -4.52 -2.81
N LEU A 7 14.40 -4.29 -1.75
CA LEU A 7 14.92 -3.76 -0.48
C LEU A 7 16.02 -4.67 0.10
N TYR A 8 15.82 -5.99 0.08
CA TYR A 8 16.79 -6.96 0.56
C TYR A 8 18.12 -6.87 -0.20
N GLN A 9 18.06 -6.80 -1.53
CA GLN A 9 19.24 -6.72 -2.38
C GLN A 9 20.00 -5.40 -2.20
N MET A 10 19.29 -4.31 -1.91
CA MET A 10 19.92 -3.01 -1.62
C MET A 10 20.56 -2.99 -0.24
N ASN A 11 19.80 -3.34 0.79
CA ASN A 11 20.25 -3.46 2.17
C ASN A 11 19.20 -4.23 3.00
N PRO A 12 19.53 -5.40 3.56
CA PRO A 12 18.60 -6.22 4.35
C PRO A 12 17.91 -5.49 5.51
N TRP A 13 18.57 -4.48 6.09
CA TRP A 13 18.00 -3.68 7.19
C TRP A 13 16.83 -2.80 6.77
N LEU A 14 16.66 -2.49 5.48
CA LEU A 14 15.53 -1.68 5.00
C LEU A 14 14.20 -2.43 5.11
N ILE A 15 14.23 -3.76 5.24
CA ILE A 15 13.00 -4.56 5.39
C ILE A 15 12.37 -4.35 6.76
N THR A 16 13.18 -4.16 7.81
CA THR A 16 12.68 -4.01 9.18
C THR A 16 12.03 -2.64 9.41
N SER A 17 12.50 -1.62 8.70
CA SER A 17 11.95 -0.27 8.73
C SER A 17 10.83 -0.02 7.70
N ASN A 18 10.57 -0.97 6.79
CA ASN A 18 9.51 -0.85 5.80
C ASN A 18 8.13 -1.19 6.41
N LYS A 19 7.19 -0.26 6.28
CA LYS A 19 5.80 -0.35 6.75
C LYS A 19 4.87 -0.35 5.55
N ILE A 20 3.99 -1.34 5.48
CA ILE A 20 3.17 -1.58 4.28
C ILE A 20 1.71 -1.23 4.61
N SER A 21 1.01 -0.57 3.68
CA SER A 21 -0.44 -0.44 3.77
C SER A 21 -1.16 -1.71 3.35
N LEU A 22 -2.11 -2.14 4.17
CA LEU A 22 -2.85 -3.38 4.02
C LEU A 22 -4.35 -3.17 4.23
N LYS A 23 -5.17 -4.12 3.77
CA LYS A 23 -6.61 -4.12 4.08
C LYS A 23 -6.81 -4.40 5.57
N ALA A 24 -7.68 -3.67 6.23
CA ALA A 24 -7.99 -3.90 7.65
C ALA A 24 -8.46 -5.33 7.97
N GLN A 25 -9.10 -6.02 7.02
CA GLN A 25 -9.51 -7.43 7.17
C GLN A 25 -8.33 -8.38 7.43
N LEU A 26 -7.11 -8.00 7.05
CA LEU A 26 -5.91 -8.82 7.30
C LEU A 26 -5.47 -8.76 8.77
N GLN A 27 -5.90 -7.74 9.52
CA GLN A 27 -5.61 -7.61 10.94
C GLN A 27 -6.27 -8.71 11.78
N SER A 28 -7.45 -9.16 11.38
CA SER A 28 -8.21 -10.19 12.10
C SER A 28 -7.76 -11.63 11.83
N LEU A 29 -6.73 -11.84 10.99
CA LEU A 29 -6.22 -13.19 10.72
C LEU A 29 -5.39 -13.71 11.90
N PRO A 30 -5.68 -14.90 12.44
CA PRO A 30 -4.90 -15.48 13.52
C PRO A 30 -3.45 -15.74 13.07
N GLY A 31 -2.48 -15.40 13.92
CA GLY A 31 -1.05 -15.50 13.62
C GLY A 31 -0.56 -14.38 12.69
N ALA A 32 -0.99 -14.39 11.43
CA ALA A 32 -0.53 -13.42 10.43
C ALA A 32 -0.93 -11.98 10.78
N GLY A 33 -2.18 -11.75 11.19
CA GLY A 33 -2.68 -10.44 11.61
C GLY A 33 -1.96 -9.90 12.84
N PHE A 34 -1.61 -10.78 13.79
CA PHE A 34 -0.77 -10.43 14.94
C PHE A 34 0.62 -9.99 14.50
N GLY A 35 1.27 -10.76 13.61
CA GLY A 35 2.60 -10.40 13.09
C GLY A 35 2.60 -9.06 12.33
N MET A 36 1.57 -8.82 11.50
CA MET A 36 1.42 -7.56 10.78
C MET A 36 1.15 -6.37 11.71
N SER A 37 0.38 -6.59 12.78
CA SER A 37 0.12 -5.57 13.81
C SER A 37 1.39 -5.27 14.62
N ALA A 38 2.13 -6.30 15.02
CA ALA A 38 3.42 -6.16 15.71
C ALA A 38 4.47 -5.46 14.84
N ALA A 39 4.40 -5.63 13.52
CA ALA A 39 5.23 -4.89 12.57
C ALA A 39 4.78 -3.43 12.37
N HIS A 40 3.69 -2.98 12.99
CA HIS A 40 3.09 -1.65 12.84
C HIS A 40 2.78 -1.29 11.37
N PHE A 41 2.18 -2.25 10.64
CA PHE A 41 1.64 -1.99 9.31
C PHE A 41 0.37 -1.13 9.36
N LEU A 42 0.10 -0.42 8.25
CA LEU A 42 -1.01 0.51 8.14
C LEU A 42 -2.25 -0.22 7.64
N PHE A 43 -3.22 -0.46 8.52
CA PHE A 43 -4.48 -1.10 8.16
C PHE A 43 -5.51 -0.08 7.69
N LEU A 44 -5.90 -0.15 6.41
CA LEU A 44 -6.83 0.78 5.78
C LEU A 44 -8.20 0.14 5.56
N GLN A 45 -9.25 0.91 5.86
CA GLN A 45 -10.66 0.51 5.77
C GLN A 45 -11.37 1.08 4.53
N ARG A 46 -10.66 1.83 3.67
CA ARG A 46 -11.24 2.55 2.51
C ARG A 46 -12.29 3.60 2.93
N ASN A 47 -12.18 4.10 4.16
CA ASN A 47 -12.98 5.20 4.67
C ASN A 47 -12.02 6.34 5.02
N LYS A 48 -12.19 7.49 4.36
CA LYS A 48 -11.27 8.62 4.47
C LYS A 48 -11.09 9.11 5.91
N GLU A 49 -12.17 9.19 6.68
CA GLU A 49 -12.14 9.74 8.05
C GLU A 49 -11.43 8.80 9.01
N VAL A 50 -11.74 7.51 8.91
CA VAL A 50 -11.10 6.46 9.72
C VAL A 50 -9.62 6.31 9.34
N ASP A 51 -9.33 6.27 8.03
CA ASP A 51 -7.97 6.12 7.53
C ASP A 51 -7.10 7.34 7.86
N ALA A 52 -7.69 8.55 7.92
CA ALA A 52 -6.98 9.76 8.33
C ALA A 52 -6.50 9.69 9.79
N ALA A 53 -7.36 9.23 10.71
CA ALA A 53 -6.99 9.04 12.11
C ALA A 53 -5.87 7.99 12.25
N THR A 54 -5.98 6.86 11.53
CA THR A 54 -4.95 5.82 11.49
C THR A 54 -3.60 6.37 11.00
N PHE A 55 -3.60 7.23 9.98
CA PHE A 55 -2.37 7.87 9.50
C PHE A 55 -1.76 8.83 10.53
N ASP A 56 -2.58 9.61 11.22
CA ASP A 56 -2.11 10.56 12.23
C ASP A 56 -1.42 9.81 13.40
N GLU A 57 -2.05 8.76 13.91
CA GLU A 57 -1.50 7.91 14.97
C GLU A 57 -0.21 7.23 14.53
N ALA A 58 -0.18 6.69 13.31
CA ALA A 58 1.00 6.02 12.79
C ALA A 58 2.20 6.97 12.61
N VAL A 59 1.98 8.17 12.07
CA VAL A 59 3.06 9.18 11.91
C VAL A 59 3.59 9.62 13.28
N ALA A 60 2.71 9.84 14.26
CA ALA A 60 3.12 10.17 15.62
C ALA A 60 3.98 9.05 16.24
N TYR A 61 3.57 7.79 16.06
CA TYR A 61 4.29 6.62 16.54
C TYR A 61 5.67 6.47 15.86
N TYR A 62 5.72 6.59 14.53
CA TYR A 62 6.97 6.46 13.77
C TYR A 62 7.98 7.55 14.16
N LYS A 63 7.53 8.79 14.35
CA LYS A 63 8.38 9.87 14.83
C LYS A 63 8.87 9.64 16.26
N GLY A 64 8.04 9.08 17.14
CA GLY A 64 8.40 8.84 18.53
C GLY A 64 9.45 7.75 18.76
N MET A 65 9.65 6.84 17.80
CA MET A 65 10.62 5.73 17.89
C MET A 65 12.05 6.10 17.48
N ASP A 66 12.30 7.36 17.10
CA ASP A 66 13.62 7.88 16.67
C ASP A 66 14.32 7.01 15.60
N ASN A 67 13.52 6.38 14.74
CA ASN A 67 14.00 5.51 13.68
C ASN A 67 13.42 5.94 12.33
N ILE A 68 14.17 5.72 11.26
CA ILE A 68 13.79 6.09 9.90
C ILE A 68 12.90 4.99 9.33
N TYR A 69 11.59 5.25 9.23
CA TYR A 69 10.63 4.33 8.64
C TYR A 69 10.32 4.69 7.20
N GLN A 70 10.14 3.66 6.37
CA GLN A 70 9.69 3.81 4.99
C GLN A 70 8.24 3.32 4.92
N VAL A 71 7.37 4.08 4.26
CA VAL A 71 5.97 3.68 4.10
C VAL A 71 5.68 3.34 2.64
N LEU A 72 5.27 2.10 2.41
CA LEU A 72 4.85 1.60 1.11
C LEU A 72 3.32 1.67 1.00
N LEU A 73 2.84 2.54 0.09
CA LEU A 73 1.43 2.74 -0.20
C LEU A 73 1.06 2.21 -1.59
N PHE A 74 -0.13 1.62 -1.69
CA PHE A 74 -0.75 1.25 -2.96
C PHE A 74 -1.97 2.14 -3.24
N PRO A 75 -1.77 3.32 -3.85
CA PRO A 75 -2.87 4.27 -4.03
C PRO A 75 -3.92 3.80 -5.05
N GLU A 76 -3.57 2.89 -5.95
CA GLU A 76 -4.56 2.21 -6.83
C GLU A 76 -5.49 1.29 -6.03
N GLY A 77 -5.01 0.73 -4.90
CA GLY A 77 -5.80 -0.02 -3.93
C GLY A 77 -6.30 -1.40 -4.39
N THR A 78 -5.90 -1.85 -5.58
CA THR A 78 -6.26 -3.14 -6.18
C THR A 78 -5.40 -3.42 -7.42
N ASP A 79 -5.21 -4.69 -7.76
CA ASP A 79 -4.61 -5.08 -9.03
C ASP A 79 -5.51 -4.73 -10.21
N LYS A 80 -4.88 -4.52 -11.38
CA LYS A 80 -5.57 -4.30 -12.64
C LYS A 80 -6.35 -5.56 -13.06
N SER A 81 -7.66 -5.47 -12.96
CA SER A 81 -8.63 -6.39 -13.55
C SER A 81 -9.52 -5.68 -14.57
N PRO A 82 -10.25 -6.41 -15.44
CA PRO A 82 -11.22 -5.80 -16.36
C PRO A 82 -12.21 -4.87 -15.65
N TRP A 83 -12.72 -5.31 -14.50
CA TRP A 83 -13.66 -4.52 -13.68
C TRP A 83 -13.05 -3.23 -13.13
N THR A 84 -11.83 -3.30 -12.56
CA THR A 84 -11.14 -2.10 -12.05
C THR A 84 -10.77 -1.13 -13.17
N THR A 85 -10.48 -1.65 -14.37
CA THR A 85 -10.16 -0.86 -15.55
C THR A 85 -11.39 -0.08 -15.99
N THR A 86 -12.56 -0.71 -16.09
CA THR A 86 -13.82 -0.03 -16.41
C THR A 86 -14.12 1.09 -15.42
N LYS A 87 -13.99 0.84 -14.10
CA LYS A 87 -14.19 1.87 -13.08
C LYS A 87 -13.19 3.03 -13.20
N SER A 88 -11.93 2.73 -13.51
CA SER A 88 -10.92 3.77 -13.73
C SER A 88 -11.22 4.60 -14.97
N LEU A 89 -11.76 3.99 -16.04
CA LEU A 89 -12.19 4.70 -17.25
C LEU A 89 -13.42 5.57 -17.00
N GLU A 90 -14.41 5.09 -16.26
CA GLU A 90 -15.58 5.88 -15.85
C GLU A 90 -15.15 7.10 -15.03
N PHE A 91 -14.23 6.90 -14.07
CA PHE A 91 -13.64 7.99 -13.30
C PHE A 91 -12.91 9.00 -14.20
N ALA A 92 -12.11 8.52 -15.16
CA ALA A 92 -11.39 9.37 -16.10
C ALA A 92 -12.34 10.22 -16.93
N LYS A 93 -13.36 9.60 -17.54
CA LYS A 93 -14.38 10.28 -18.35
C LYS A 93 -15.14 11.34 -17.56
N LYS A 94 -15.54 11.02 -16.32
CA LYS A 94 -16.27 11.95 -15.44
C LYS A 94 -15.44 13.19 -15.09
N ASN A 95 -14.13 13.06 -14.96
CA ASN A 95 -13.22 14.14 -14.58
C ASN A 95 -12.47 14.77 -15.76
N GLY A 96 -12.81 14.40 -17.01
CA GLY A 96 -12.11 14.91 -18.21
C GLY A 96 -10.64 14.49 -18.30
N LEU A 97 -10.25 13.40 -17.64
CA LEU A 97 -8.88 12.88 -17.64
C LEU A 97 -8.65 11.95 -18.83
N ARG A 98 -7.39 11.80 -19.27
CA ARG A 98 -7.05 10.89 -20.37
C ARG A 98 -7.34 9.43 -20.00
N GLU A 99 -7.62 8.61 -20.99
CA GLU A 99 -7.73 7.17 -20.76
C GLU A 99 -6.35 6.53 -20.54
N LEU A 100 -6.20 5.78 -19.45
CA LEU A 100 -4.99 5.02 -19.14
C LEU A 100 -5.16 3.56 -19.59
N LYS A 101 -4.32 3.11 -20.53
CA LYS A 101 -4.39 1.74 -21.06
C LYS A 101 -3.80 0.71 -20.08
N HIS A 102 -2.67 1.03 -19.47
CA HIS A 102 -1.87 0.10 -18.65
C HIS A 102 -1.90 0.39 -17.15
N LEU A 103 -2.42 1.54 -16.73
CA LEU A 103 -2.44 2.01 -15.34
C LEU A 103 -3.87 2.23 -14.85
N LEU A 104 -4.04 2.34 -13.53
CA LEU A 104 -5.28 2.78 -12.91
C LEU A 104 -5.07 4.18 -12.32
N TYR A 105 -6.15 4.97 -12.22
CA TYR A 105 -6.05 6.25 -11.54
C TYR A 105 -5.91 6.06 -10.02
N PRO A 106 -4.85 6.61 -9.39
CA PRO A 106 -4.63 6.46 -7.97
C PRO A 106 -5.66 7.24 -7.15
N ARG A 107 -6.01 6.70 -5.98
CA ARG A 107 -6.79 7.41 -4.98
C ARG A 107 -5.86 8.29 -4.14
N VAL A 108 -5.77 9.55 -4.52
CA VAL A 108 -4.78 10.49 -3.96
C VAL A 108 -5.13 11.03 -2.56
N ALA A 109 -6.39 10.95 -2.12
CA ALA A 109 -6.84 11.61 -0.89
C ALA A 109 -6.10 11.12 0.37
N GLY A 110 -5.97 9.80 0.54
CA GLY A 110 -5.26 9.22 1.69
C GLY A 110 -3.75 9.48 1.64
N PHE A 111 -3.16 9.38 0.44
CA PHE A 111 -1.75 9.71 0.21
C PHE A 111 -1.46 11.19 0.55
N TYR A 112 -2.32 12.10 0.10
CA TYR A 112 -2.18 13.53 0.37
C TYR A 112 -2.25 13.83 1.88
N HIS A 113 -3.18 13.19 2.59
CA HIS A 113 -3.30 13.34 4.05
C HIS A 113 -2.04 12.85 4.77
N LEU A 114 -1.59 11.63 4.45
CA LEU A 114 -0.37 11.07 5.04
C LEU A 114 0.85 11.95 4.77
N LEU A 115 1.03 12.38 3.52
CA LEU A 115 2.16 13.22 3.11
C LEU A 115 2.16 14.57 3.85
N THR A 116 0.98 15.18 3.99
CA THR A 116 0.82 16.44 4.73
C THR A 116 1.24 16.27 6.18
N LYS A 117 0.77 15.20 6.85
CA LYS A 117 1.12 14.89 8.24
C LYS A 117 2.58 14.58 8.44
N MET A 118 3.19 13.81 7.55
CA MET A 118 4.62 13.53 7.59
C MET A 118 5.47 14.80 7.41
N ARG A 119 5.03 15.75 6.57
CA ARG A 119 5.70 17.05 6.40
C ARG A 119 5.55 17.92 7.64
N GLU A 120 4.35 18.03 8.21
CA GLU A 120 4.11 18.73 9.48
C GLU A 120 4.99 18.18 10.61
N ALA A 121 5.20 16.86 10.61
CA ALA A 121 6.03 16.17 11.59
C ALA A 121 7.55 16.26 11.29
N ASN A 122 7.99 16.83 10.16
CA ASN A 122 9.36 16.80 9.66
C ASN A 122 9.94 15.37 9.58
N PHE A 123 9.12 14.42 9.12
CA PHE A 123 9.43 12.99 9.09
C PHE A 123 9.63 12.43 7.66
N ILE A 124 9.63 13.28 6.63
CA ILE A 124 9.77 12.84 5.23
C ILE A 124 10.85 13.62 4.48
N THR A 125 11.73 12.89 3.82
CA THR A 125 12.82 13.45 2.99
C THR A 125 12.58 13.19 1.50
N TYR A 126 12.11 12.00 1.14
CA TYR A 126 11.96 11.57 -0.25
C TYR A 126 10.61 10.90 -0.49
N VAL A 127 10.07 11.08 -1.70
CA VAL A 127 8.88 10.38 -2.20
C VAL A 127 9.27 9.68 -3.49
N TYR A 128 9.07 8.37 -3.54
CA TYR A 128 9.34 7.56 -4.73
C TYR A 128 8.01 7.17 -5.39
N ASP A 129 7.86 7.54 -6.66
CA ASP A 129 6.79 7.02 -7.51
C ASP A 129 7.33 5.84 -8.32
N VAL A 130 6.72 4.67 -8.16
CA VAL A 130 7.18 3.41 -8.74
C VAL A 130 6.04 2.75 -9.48
N SER A 131 6.20 2.60 -10.80
CA SER A 131 5.31 1.84 -11.66
C SER A 131 5.95 0.51 -12.05
N ILE A 132 5.24 -0.59 -11.82
CA ILE A 132 5.74 -1.94 -12.10
C ILE A 132 4.88 -2.58 -13.18
N ALA A 133 5.52 -3.07 -14.24
CA ALA A 133 4.86 -3.85 -15.28
C ALA A 133 4.90 -5.34 -14.91
N TYR A 134 3.75 -6.01 -15.01
CA TYR A 134 3.64 -7.45 -14.86
C TYR A 134 3.43 -8.11 -16.24
N PRO A 135 4.16 -9.19 -16.56
CA PRO A 135 4.05 -9.86 -17.87
C PRO A 135 2.72 -10.58 -18.07
N TYR A 136 1.99 -10.93 -17.00
CA TYR A 136 0.69 -11.59 -17.04
C TYR A 136 -0.30 -10.91 -16.09
N ASN A 137 -1.55 -10.72 -16.54
CA ASN A 137 -2.67 -10.26 -15.70
C ASN A 137 -3.15 -11.39 -14.78
N ILE A 138 -2.28 -11.88 -13.89
CA ILE A 138 -2.71 -12.79 -12.83
C ILE A 138 -3.22 -11.91 -11.70
N VAL A 139 -4.53 -11.70 -11.66
CA VAL A 139 -5.20 -11.14 -10.48
C VAL A 139 -5.02 -12.18 -9.37
N GLN A 140 -4.05 -11.98 -8.48
CA GLN A 140 -3.86 -12.86 -7.33
C GLN A 140 -5.02 -12.60 -6.37
N SER A 141 -6.06 -13.43 -6.45
CA SER A 141 -7.04 -13.49 -5.37
C SER A 141 -6.35 -14.07 -4.14
N GLU A 142 -6.36 -13.34 -3.02
CA GLU A 142 -5.83 -13.82 -1.72
C GLU A 142 -6.46 -15.17 -1.33
N ALA A 143 -7.65 -15.49 -1.85
CA ALA A 143 -8.33 -16.77 -1.67
C ALA A 143 -7.57 -17.98 -2.27
N LEU A 144 -6.77 -17.80 -3.32
CA LEU A 144 -6.01 -18.89 -3.93
C LEU A 144 -4.79 -19.31 -3.08
N MET A 145 -4.41 -18.51 -2.09
CA MET A 145 -3.29 -18.77 -1.18
C MET A 145 -3.62 -19.77 -0.06
N LYS A 146 -4.77 -20.46 -0.12
CA LYS A 146 -5.19 -21.40 0.93
C LYS A 146 -4.83 -22.88 0.71
N ALA A 147 -4.37 -23.36 -0.44
CA ALA A 147 -4.20 -24.82 -0.59
C ALA A 147 -3.35 -25.30 -1.79
N ILE A 148 -2.22 -24.69 -2.13
CA ILE A 148 -1.35 -25.28 -3.16
C ILE A 148 0.05 -25.52 -2.56
N PRO A 149 0.37 -26.75 -2.12
CA PRO A 149 1.75 -27.09 -1.79
C PRO A 149 2.61 -26.99 -3.06
N PRO A 150 3.89 -26.60 -2.93
CA PRO A 150 4.79 -26.50 -4.07
C PRO A 150 4.92 -27.89 -4.72
N LYS A 151 4.59 -27.98 -6.01
CA LYS A 151 4.96 -29.15 -6.82
C LYS A 151 6.49 -29.18 -6.91
N ARG A 152 7.07 -30.30 -6.47
CA ARG A 152 8.47 -30.66 -6.74
C ARG A 152 8.70 -30.80 -8.23
#